data_AF-A0A3C0XMV3-F1
#
_entry.id   AF-A0A3C0XMV3-F1
#
_cell.length_a   1.000
_cell.length_b   1.000
_cell.length_c   1.000
_cell.angle_alpha   90.00
_cell.angle_beta   90.00
_cell.angle_gamma   90.00
#
_symmetry.space_group_name_H-M   'P 1'
#
loop_
_entity.id
_entity.type
_entity.pdbx_description
1 polymer ?
#
loop_
_entity_poly.entity_id
_entity_poly.type
_entity_poly.pdbx_seq_one_letter_code
_entity_poly.pdbx_strand_id
1 'polypeptide(L)' 'MADAFELPRRAMAIFAHPDDVDFGCSGTIALWTAQGVHVTYCLLTSGNKGTHDAKMTAERIPPPP' A
#
# COMPACT_ATOMS: atom_id res chain seq x y z
N MET A 1 11.53 -22.33 -19.76
CA MET A 1 11.54 -20.86 -19.65
C MET A 1 10.11 -20.49 -19.32
N ALA A 2 9.85 -20.00 -18.11
CA ALA A 2 8.49 -19.65 -17.69
C ALA A 2 7.89 -18.66 -18.71
N ASP A 3 6.63 -18.88 -19.08
CA ASP A 3 5.91 -17.92 -19.92
C ASP A 3 6.06 -16.53 -19.31
N ALA A 4 6.58 -15.59 -20.11
CA ALA A 4 6.74 -14.22 -19.66
C ALA A 4 5.33 -13.63 -19.47
N PHE A 5 4.97 -13.33 -18.23
CA PHE A 5 3.71 -12.69 -17.92
C PHE A 5 3.63 -11.33 -18.63
N GLU A 6 2.64 -11.13 -19.49
CA GLU A 6 2.40 -9.85 -20.14
C GLU A 6 1.99 -8.81 -19.11
N LEU A 7 2.62 -7.63 -19.15
CA LEU A 7 2.32 -6.58 -18.19
C LEU A 7 0.95 -5.96 -18.44
N PRO A 8 0.14 -5.76 -17.38
CA PRO A 8 -1.18 -5.17 -17.53
C PRO A 8 -1.07 -3.68 -17.86
N ARG A 9 -2.03 -3.11 -18.59
CA ARG A 9 -2.09 -1.65 -18.82
C ARG A 9 -2.38 -0.86 -17.54
N ARG A 10 -3.17 -1.44 -16.63
CA ARG A 10 -3.59 -0.82 -15.36
C ARG A 10 -3.67 -1.88 -14.27
N ALA A 11 -3.34 -1.50 -13.03
CA ALA A 11 -3.47 -2.36 -11.86
C ALA A 11 -3.98 -1.56 -10.65
N MET A 12 -4.51 -2.26 -9.65
CA MET A 12 -4.94 -1.68 -8.38
C MET A 12 -4.34 -2.45 -7.20
N ALA A 13 -3.71 -1.72 -6.28
CA ALA A 13 -3.20 -2.22 -5.01
C ALA A 13 -4.24 -1.91 -3.92
N ILE A 14 -4.85 -2.94 -3.32
CA ILE A 14 -5.89 -2.78 -2.30
C ILE A 14 -5.32 -3.24 -0.96
N PHE A 15 -5.25 -2.33 0.01
CA PHE A 15 -4.60 -2.55 1.30
C PHE A 15 -5.33 -1.86 2.45
N ALA A 16 -5.18 -2.38 3.67
CA ALA A 16 -5.94 -1.89 4.81
C ALA A 16 -5.39 -0.54 5.31
N HIS A 17 -4.07 -0.43 5.43
CA HIS A 17 -3.37 0.73 5.98
C HIS A 17 -2.32 1.29 5.00
N PRO A 18 -1.88 2.55 5.18
CA PRO A 18 -0.92 3.20 4.28
C PRO A 18 0.49 2.58 4.15
N ASP A 19 0.85 1.57 4.93
CA ASP A 19 2.16 0.92 4.96
C ASP A 19 2.15 -0.54 4.46
N ASP A 20 0.99 -1.20 4.44
CA ASP A 20 0.88 -2.61 4.03
C ASP A 20 1.47 -2.88 2.63
N VAL A 21 1.34 -1.92 1.71
CA VAL A 21 1.83 -2.02 0.33
C VAL A 21 3.35 -2.09 0.24
N ASP A 22 4.05 -1.45 1.18
CA ASP A 22 5.51 -1.39 1.21
C ASP A 22 6.10 -2.77 1.45
N PHE A 23 5.49 -3.51 2.38
CA PHE A 23 5.87 -4.88 2.73
C PHE A 23 5.25 -5.93 1.80
N GLY A 24 4.14 -5.61 1.14
CA GLY A 24 3.40 -6.54 0.28
C GLY A 24 3.98 -6.64 -1.13
N CYS A 25 4.05 -5.54 -1.86
CA CYS A 25 4.33 -5.59 -3.31
C CYS A 25 4.98 -4.33 -3.90
N SER A 26 5.65 -3.51 -3.09
CA SER A 26 6.36 -2.30 -3.53
C SER A 26 7.32 -2.55 -4.70
N GLY A 27 8.11 -3.63 -4.66
CA GLY A 27 9.02 -4.00 -5.76
C GLY A 27 8.30 -4.31 -7.07
N THR A 28 7.17 -5.02 -7.02
CA THR A 28 6.33 -5.31 -8.19
C THR A 28 5.74 -4.03 -8.76
N ILE A 29 5.19 -3.16 -7.90
CA ILE A 29 4.62 -1.88 -8.32
C ILE A 29 5.69 -0.98 -8.94
N ALA A 30 6.89 -0.91 -8.34
CA ALA A 30 7.99 -0.13 -8.88
C ALA A 30 8.40 -0.62 -10.28
N LEU A 31 8.51 -1.94 -10.47
CA LEU A 31 8.84 -2.54 -11.76
C LEU A 31 7.74 -2.29 -12.81
N TRP A 32 6.46 -2.39 -12.42
CA TRP A 32 5.32 -2.19 -13.30
C TRP A 32 5.17 -0.72 -13.71
N THR A 33 5.24 0.19 -12.74
CA THR A 33 5.15 1.64 -13.02
C THR A 33 6.31 2.13 -13.88
N ALA A 34 7.53 1.62 -13.67
CA ALA A 34 8.68 1.90 -14.53
C ALA A 34 8.49 1.43 -15.99
N GLN A 35 7.60 0.47 -16.23
CA GLN A 35 7.24 -0.05 -17.55
C GLN A 35 5.92 0.52 -18.08
N GLY A 36 5.40 1.59 -17.45
CA GLY A 36 4.23 2.32 -17.94
C GLY A 36 2.88 1.78 -17.48
N VAL A 37 2.84 0.83 -16.55
CA VAL A 37 1.58 0.38 -15.94
C VAL A 37 1.01 1.48 -15.06
N HIS A 38 -0.25 1.87 -15.28
CA HIS A 38 -0.95 2.80 -14.41
C HIS A 38 -1.45 2.07 -13.15
N VAL A 39 -0.81 2.30 -12.00
CA VAL A 39 -1.18 1.68 -10.72
C VAL A 39 -2.01 2.65 -9.88
N THR A 40 -3.12 2.18 -9.33
CA THR A 40 -3.98 2.92 -8.39
C THR A 40 -3.90 2.28 -7.01
N TYR A 41 -3.76 3.08 -5.96
CA TYR A 41 -3.75 2.60 -4.58
C TYR A 41 -5.15 2.81 -3.99
N CYS A 42 -5.72 1.76 -3.42
CA CYS A 42 -7.00 1.76 -2.72
C CYS A 42 -6.72 1.42 -1.26
N LEU A 43 -6.59 2.46 -0.44
CA LEU A 43 -6.35 2.32 1.00
C LEU A 43 -7.69 2.35 1.72
N LEU A 44 -8.01 1.27 2.44
CA LEU A 44 -9.31 1.12 3.11
C LEU A 44 -9.44 2.00 4.34
N THR A 45 -8.32 2.33 5.00
CA THR A 45 -8.26 3.18 6.17
C THR A 45 -7.13 4.20 6.05
N SER A 46 -7.19 5.26 6.85
CA SER A 46 -6.15 6.28 6.91
C SER A 46 -4.92 5.88 7.75
N GLY A 47 -4.97 4.74 8.45
CA GLY A 47 -3.91 4.34 9.38
C GLY A 47 -3.73 5.27 10.59
N ASN A 48 -4.68 6.17 10.86
CA ASN A 48 -4.58 7.21 11.90
C ASN A 48 -4.45 6.69 13.34
N LYS A 49 -4.58 5.38 13.57
CA LYS A 49 -4.38 4.73 14.87
C LYS A 49 -3.00 4.09 15.05
N GLY A 50 -2.11 4.17 14.04
CA GLY A 50 -0.72 3.74 14.17
C GLY A 50 0.07 4.64 15.12
N THR A 51 0.90 4.05 15.99
CA THR A 51 1.77 4.77 16.92
C THR A 51 2.99 3.93 17.30
N HIS A 52 4.12 4.59 17.54
CA HIS A 52 5.34 3.96 18.06
C HIS A 52 5.42 4.00 19.60
N ASP A 53 4.52 4.74 20.27
CA ASP A 53 4.46 4.77 21.73
C ASP A 53 3.71 3.55 22.27
N ALA A 54 4.45 2.64 22.91
CA ALA A 54 3.91 1.42 23.50
C ALA A 54 2.91 1.66 24.66
N LYS A 55 2.87 2.86 25.23
CA LYS A 55 1.91 3.22 26.30
C LYS A 55 0.63 3.86 25.75
N MET A 56 0.58 4.16 24.45
CA MET A 56 -0.57 4.79 23.82
C MET A 56 -1.72 3.78 23.69
N THR A 57 -2.96 4.26 23.89
CA THR A 57 -4.16 3.45 23.63
C THR A 57 -4.95 4.05 22.48
N ALA A 58 -5.80 3.25 21.83
CA ALA A 58 -6.56 3.70 20.66
C ALA A 58 -7.46 4.92 20.95
N GLU A 59 -7.98 5.02 22.18
CA GLU A 59 -8.83 6.11 22.67
C GLU A 59 -8.06 7.41 22.86
N ARG A 60 -6.76 7.33 23.15
CA ARG A 60 -5.88 8.49 23.40
C ARG A 60 -5.28 9.07 22.14
N ILE A 61 -5.35 8.35 21.02
CA ILE A 61 -4.84 8.84 19.74
C ILE A 61 -5.78 9.94 19.22
N PRO A 62 -5.28 11.17 19.03
CA PRO A 62 -6.08 12.28 18.56
C PRO A 62 -6.66 12.00 17.17
N PRO A 63 -7.82 12.57 16.83
CA PRO A 63 -8.34 12.49 15.48
C PRO A 63 -7.35 13.11 14.48
N PRO A 64 -7.35 12.65 13.22
CA PRO A 64 -6.54 13.26 12.18
C PRO A 64 -6.95 14.74 11.99
N PRO A 65 -6.04 15.60 11.51
CA PRO A 65 -6.35 16.99 11.18
C PRO A 65 -7.42 17.10 10.08
#